data_AF-A0A3M1IM68-F1
#
_entry.id   AF-A0A3M1IM68-F1
#
_cell.length_a   1.000
_cell.length_b   1.000
_cell.length_c   1.000
_cell.angle_alpha   90.00
_cell.angle_beta   90.00
_cell.angle_gamma   90.00
#
_symmetry.space_group_name_H-M   'P 1'
#
loop_
_entity.id
_entity.type
_entity.pdbx_description
1 polymer ?
#
loop_
_entity_poly.entity_id
_entity_poly.type
_entity_poly.pdbx_seq_one_letter_code
_entity_poly.pdbx_strand_id
1 'polypeptide(L)'
;LPDEDAYLQQWVAQADKVVFLISPHSLAYPYYPLAEQAAAADKLIPIKLVEVDLSGSVFEQLSTLPSDNRFVSQWSKPNSAYVDIAQQLRRYFQKLAHG
;
A
#
# COMPACT_ATOMS: atom_id res chain seq x y z
N LEU A 1 17.46 -6.34 20.88
CA LEU A 1 17.42 -6.62 19.42
C LEU A 1 18.06 -5.41 18.74
N PRO A 2 18.73 -5.54 17.58
CA PRO A 2 19.03 -4.36 16.77
C PRO A 2 17.75 -3.54 16.62
N ASP A 3 17.90 -2.21 16.52
CA ASP A 3 16.78 -1.28 16.45
C ASP A 3 15.83 -1.71 15.32
N GLU A 4 14.65 -2.24 15.69
CA GLU A 4 13.69 -2.86 14.78
C GLU A 4 13.27 -1.87 13.69
N ASP A 5 13.23 -0.59 14.04
CA ASP A 5 12.88 0.50 13.13
C ASP A 5 13.96 0.69 12.07
N ALA A 6 15.24 0.64 12.45
CA ALA A 6 16.35 0.74 11.51
C ALA A 6 16.34 -0.43 10.51
N TYR A 7 15.95 -1.62 10.97
CA TYR A 7 15.80 -2.78 10.10
C TYR A 7 14.66 -2.61 9.09
N LEU A 8 13.48 -2.17 9.56
CA LEU A 8 12.33 -1.93 8.67
C LEU A 8 12.60 -0.81 7.65
N GLN A 9 13.25 0.27 8.06
CA GLN A 9 13.66 1.36 7.17
C GLN A 9 14.64 0.88 6.10
N GLN A 10 15.59 0.01 6.47
CA GLN A 10 16.53 -0.58 5.53
C GLN A 10 15.82 -1.47 4.49
N TRP A 11 14.80 -2.23 4.90
CA TRP A 11 13.99 -3.04 3.98
C TRP A 11 13.22 -2.18 2.99
N VAL A 12 12.59 -1.09 3.47
CA VAL A 12 11.90 -0.12 2.61
C VAL A 12 12.87 0.55 1.63
N ALA A 13 14.08 0.89 2.08
CA ALA A 13 15.09 1.51 1.22
C ALA A 13 15.53 0.58 0.08
N GLN A 14 15.72 -0.71 0.36
CA GLN A 14 16.18 -1.71 -0.61
C GLN A 14 15.09 -2.20 -1.56
N ALA A 15 13.81 -2.15 -1.16
CA ALA A 15 12.72 -2.62 -2.01
C ALA A 15 12.57 -1.78 -3.29
N ASP A 16 12.23 -2.42 -4.41
CA ASP A 16 11.84 -1.72 -5.64
C ASP A 16 10.43 -1.12 -5.52
N LYS A 17 9.53 -1.86 -4.87
CA LYS A 17 8.16 -1.46 -4.56
C LYS A 17 7.77 -1.95 -3.17
N VAL A 18 6.97 -1.15 -2.48
CA VAL A 18 6.44 -1.45 -1.14
C VAL A 18 4.93 -1.54 -1.23
N VAL A 19 4.39 -2.74 -1.04
CA VAL A 19 2.94 -2.93 -0.94
C VAL A 19 2.51 -2.61 0.48
N PHE A 20 1.61 -1.64 0.63
CA PHE A 20 1.14 -1.19 1.94
C PHE A 20 -0.35 -1.43 2.10
N LEU A 21 -0.70 -2.26 3.09
CA LEU A 21 -2.08 -2.64 3.38
C LEU A 21 -2.69 -1.63 4.36
N ILE A 22 -3.52 -0.72 3.85
CA ILE A 22 -4.16 0.34 4.63
C ILE A 22 -5.26 -0.27 5.50
N SER A 23 -5.11 -0.09 6.79
CA SER A 23 -6.02 -0.48 7.86
C SER A 23 -5.77 0.43 9.07
N PRO A 24 -6.66 0.46 10.08
CA PRO A 24 -6.42 1.26 11.29
C PRO A 24 -5.07 0.99 11.95
N HIS A 25 -4.64 -0.28 11.95
CA HIS A 25 -3.38 -0.68 12.59
C HIS A 25 -2.14 -0.22 11.81
N SER A 26 -2.18 -0.24 10.47
CA SER A 26 -1.03 0.18 9.67
C SER A 26 -0.83 1.71 9.66
N LEU A 27 -1.84 2.49 10.04
CA LEU A 27 -1.68 3.93 10.25
C LEU A 27 -0.95 4.29 11.56
N ALA A 28 -0.67 3.31 12.42
CA ALA A 28 0.11 3.51 13.63
C ALA A 28 1.63 3.39 13.36
N TYR A 29 2.42 3.88 14.33
CA TYR A 29 3.86 3.63 14.37
C TYR A 29 4.15 2.12 14.50
N PRO A 30 5.20 1.59 13.84
CA PRO A 30 6.18 2.26 12.96
C PRO A 30 5.77 2.31 11.48
N TYR A 31 4.60 1.78 11.12
CA TYR A 31 4.27 1.47 9.73
C TYR A 31 3.93 2.70 8.89
N TYR A 32 3.22 3.69 9.45
CA TYR A 32 2.85 4.88 8.69
C TYR A 32 4.08 5.70 8.22
N PRO A 33 5.08 6.01 9.07
CA PRO A 33 6.32 6.63 8.60
C PRO A 33 7.05 5.86 7.49
N LEU A 34 7.02 4.53 7.53
CA LEU A 34 7.59 3.69 6.47
C LEU A 34 6.83 3.81 5.15
N ALA A 35 5.50 3.97 5.20
CA ALA A 35 4.70 4.26 4.02
C ALA A 35 5.03 5.64 3.43
N GLU A 36 5.21 6.66 4.28
CA GLU A 36 5.62 8.00 3.85
C GLU A 36 7.00 7.97 3.18
N GLN A 37 7.97 7.25 3.75
CA GLN A 37 9.28 7.04 3.14
C GLN A 37 9.17 6.36 1.77
N ALA A 38 8.37 5.31 1.65
CA ALA A 38 8.15 4.61 0.39
C ALA A 38 7.43 5.48 -0.66
N ALA A 39 6.49 6.33 -0.23
CA ALA A 39 5.76 7.24 -1.10
C ALA A 39 6.68 8.34 -1.65
N ALA A 40 7.50 8.94 -0.80
CA ALA A 40 8.48 9.96 -1.18
C ALA A 40 9.50 9.43 -2.21
N ALA A 41 9.73 8.11 -2.23
CA ALA A 41 10.61 7.43 -3.18
C ALA A 41 9.90 6.90 -4.44
N ASP A 42 8.60 7.15 -4.62
CA ASP A 42 7.77 6.58 -5.71
C ASP A 42 7.77 5.03 -5.75
N LYS A 43 7.84 4.41 -4.56
CA LYS A 43 7.86 2.95 -4.39
C LYS A 43 6.56 2.39 -3.83
N LEU A 44 5.70 3.24 -3.27
CA LEU A 44 4.52 2.80 -2.54
C LEU A 44 3.39 2.33 -3.47
N ILE A 45 2.85 1.16 -3.19
CA ILE A 45 1.62 0.63 -3.78
C ILE A 45 0.58 0.48 -2.65
N PRO A 46 -0.29 1.48 -2.44
CA PRO A 46 -1.26 1.46 -1.35
C PRO A 46 -2.49 0.59 -1.70
N ILE A 47 -2.92 -0.24 -0.75
CA ILE A 47 -4.08 -1.12 -0.86
C ILE A 47 -5.06 -0.86 0.29
N LYS A 48 -6.24 -0.32 -0.01
CA LYS A 48 -7.32 -0.02 0.94
C LYS A 48 -8.03 -1.31 1.39
N LEU A 49 -7.67 -1.86 2.55
CA LEU A 49 -8.32 -3.06 3.08
C LEU A 49 -9.51 -2.73 3.97
N VAL A 50 -9.27 -2.02 5.07
CA VAL A 50 -10.26 -1.70 6.09
C VAL A 50 -10.49 -0.21 6.11
N GLU A 51 -11.77 0.18 6.09
CA GLU A 51 -12.19 1.58 6.10
C GLU A 51 -11.57 2.39 7.25
N VAL A 52 -10.96 3.51 6.87
CA VAL A 52 -10.32 4.50 7.74
C VAL A 52 -10.47 5.88 7.09
N ASP A 53 -10.39 6.93 7.90
CA ASP A 53 -10.22 8.29 7.39
C ASP A 53 -8.78 8.46 6.87
N LEU A 54 -8.66 8.91 5.62
CA LEU A 54 -7.38 9.14 4.94
C LEU A 54 -7.11 10.63 4.68
N SER A 55 -7.97 11.51 5.16
CA SER A 55 -7.86 12.95 4.95
C SER A 55 -6.52 13.48 5.49
N GLY A 56 -5.77 14.18 4.65
CA GLY A 56 -4.44 14.72 4.99
C GLY A 56 -3.32 13.67 5.05
N SER A 57 -3.59 12.42 4.70
CA SER A 57 -2.56 11.37 4.63
C SER A 57 -1.84 11.38 3.27
N VAL A 58 -0.67 10.74 3.22
CA VAL A 58 0.07 10.54 1.95
C VAL A 58 -0.73 9.76 0.90
N PHE A 59 -1.73 8.98 1.32
CA PHE A 59 -2.54 8.15 0.43
C PHE A 59 -3.61 8.93 -0.36
N GLU A 60 -3.96 10.14 0.06
CA GLU A 60 -5.01 10.94 -0.57
C GLU A 60 -4.67 11.33 -2.02
N GLN A 61 -3.38 11.47 -2.31
CA GLN A 61 -2.87 11.89 -3.62
C GLN A 61 -2.43 10.72 -4.51
N LEU A 62 -2.47 9.48 -4.00
CA LEU A 62 -1.94 8.31 -4.68
C LEU A 62 -3.04 7.50 -5.37
N SER A 63 -2.68 6.87 -6.48
CA SER A 63 -3.49 5.79 -7.04
C SER A 63 -3.49 4.61 -6.07
N THR A 64 -4.65 4.24 -5.54
CA THR A 64 -4.78 3.11 -4.62
C THR A 64 -5.45 1.91 -5.28
N LEU A 65 -5.24 0.73 -4.70
CA LEU A 65 -6.01 -0.48 -4.99
C LEU A 65 -7.03 -0.73 -3.88
N PRO A 66 -8.17 -1.39 -4.14
CA PRO A 66 -8.74 -1.76 -5.44
C PRO A 66 -8.90 -0.62 -6.44
N SER A 67 -9.02 -0.95 -7.74
CA SER A 67 -9.02 0.02 -8.85
C SER A 67 -10.16 1.04 -8.83
N ASP A 68 -11.22 0.80 -8.06
CA ASP A 68 -12.33 1.72 -7.84
C ASP A 68 -12.15 2.63 -6.62
N ASN A 69 -10.96 2.58 -5.99
CA ASN A 69 -10.56 3.41 -4.85
C ASN A 69 -11.41 3.21 -3.58
N ARG A 70 -12.25 2.16 -3.51
CA ARG A 70 -13.01 1.78 -2.32
C ARG A 70 -12.21 0.84 -1.43
N PHE A 71 -12.51 0.83 -0.13
CA PHE A 71 -11.95 -0.19 0.76
C PHE A 71 -12.53 -1.57 0.44
N VAL A 72 -11.74 -2.63 0.64
CA VAL A 72 -12.23 -4.01 0.51
C VAL A 72 -13.46 -4.26 1.40
N SER A 73 -13.51 -3.67 2.60
CA SER A 73 -14.67 -3.74 3.50
C SER A 73 -15.97 -3.13 2.93
N GLN A 74 -15.88 -2.28 1.91
CA GLN A 74 -17.03 -1.63 1.26
C GLN A 74 -17.55 -2.40 0.03
N TRP A 75 -16.84 -3.45 -0.41
CA TRP A 75 -17.30 -4.29 -1.51
C TRP A 75 -18.37 -5.26 -1.04
N SER A 76 -19.46 -5.38 -1.80
CA SER A 76 -20.55 -6.33 -1.50
C SER A 76 -20.08 -7.79 -1.46
N LYS A 77 -18.99 -8.09 -2.17
CA LYS A 77 -18.29 -9.38 -2.13
C LYS A 77 -16.79 -9.12 -1.96
N PRO A 78 -16.23 -9.25 -0.74
CA PRO A 78 -14.82 -8.98 -0.48
C PRO A 78 -13.86 -9.77 -1.38
N ASN A 79 -14.20 -11.02 -1.70
CA ASN A 79 -13.41 -11.85 -2.63
C ASN A 79 -13.27 -11.22 -4.02
N SER A 80 -14.28 -10.50 -4.50
CA SER A 80 -14.20 -9.79 -5.78
C SER A 80 -13.21 -8.62 -5.73
N ALA A 81 -13.10 -7.94 -4.59
CA ALA A 81 -12.11 -6.88 -4.39
C ALA A 81 -10.68 -7.43 -4.44
N TYR A 82 -10.44 -8.57 -3.78
CA TYR A 82 -9.14 -9.25 -3.83
C TYR A 82 -8.77 -9.74 -5.23
N VAL A 83 -9.75 -10.22 -6.01
CA VAL A 83 -9.54 -10.57 -7.42
C VAL A 83 -9.12 -9.33 -8.22
N ASP A 84 -9.78 -8.18 -8.03
CA ASP A 84 -9.37 -6.94 -8.69
C ASP A 84 -7.95 -6.53 -8.30
N ILE A 85 -7.63 -6.47 -7.00
CA ILE A 85 -6.28 -6.17 -6.50
C ILE A 85 -5.22 -7.05 -7.20
N ALA A 86 -5.44 -8.37 -7.22
CA ALA A 86 -4.51 -9.32 -7.83
C ALA A 86 -4.35 -9.09 -9.35
N GLN A 87 -5.44 -8.76 -10.05
CA GLN A 87 -5.39 -8.43 -11.47
C GLN A 87 -4.64 -7.12 -11.74
N GLN A 88 -4.84 -6.09 -10.92
CA GLN A 88 -4.14 -4.81 -11.08
C GLN A 88 -2.65 -4.95 -10.79
N LEU A 89 -2.27 -5.63 -9.71
CA LEU A 89 -0.85 -5.92 -9.41
C LEU A 89 -0.19 -6.69 -10.54
N ARG A 90 -0.87 -7.72 -11.08
CA ARG A 90 -0.35 -8.49 -12.22
C ARG A 90 -0.10 -7.59 -13.43
N ARG A 91 -1.07 -6.75 -13.80
CA ARG A 91 -0.91 -5.80 -14.92
C ARG A 91 0.22 -4.80 -14.66
N TYR A 92 0.33 -4.29 -13.44
CA TYR A 92 1.38 -3.37 -13.04
C TYR A 92 2.77 -3.97 -13.21
N PHE A 93 3.03 -5.15 -12.62
CA PHE A 93 4.33 -5.81 -12.72
C PHE A 93 4.63 -6.35 -14.12
N GLN A 94 3.62 -6.75 -14.89
CA GLN A 94 3.80 -7.09 -16.30
C GLN A 94 4.30 -5.90 -17.11
N LYS A 95 3.77 -4.68 -16.87
CA LYS A 95 4.27 -3.47 -17.53
C LYS A 95 5.72 -3.16 -17.14
N LEU A 96 6.07 -3.31 -15.86
CA LEU A 96 7.45 -3.12 -15.39
C LEU A 96 8.44 -4.13 -16.00
N ALA A 97 8.01 -5.37 -16.25
CA ALA A 97 8.89 -6.38 -16.85
C ALA A 97 9.16 -6.17 -18.34
N HIS A 98 8.35 -5.34 -19.02
CA HIS A 98 8.42 -5.12 -20.47
C HIS A 98 8.71 -3.66 -20.86
N GLY A 99 8.96 -2.79 -19.88
CA GLY A 99 9.33 -1.38 -20.08
C GLY A 99 10.75 -1.13 -19.63
#